data_AF-A0AA97B410-F1
#
_entry.id   AF-A0AA97B410-F1
#
_cell.length_a   1.000
_cell.length_b   1.000
_cell.length_c   1.000
_cell.angle_alpha   90.00
_cell.angle_beta   90.00
_cell.angle_gamma   90.00
#
_symmetry.space_group_name_H-M   'P 1'
#
loop_
_entity.id
_entity.type
_entity.pdbx_description
1 polymer ?
#
loop_
_entity_poly.entity_id
_entity_poly.type
_entity_poly.pdbx_seq_one_letter_code
_entity_poly.pdbx_strand_id
1 'polypeptide(L)'
;MTSSPPTPPGAVAFVDRWRELFDACDWSGLRAHEHPDFPEAGPPRQNDSFIRGLGNSGFRVTSATLKPFVQPRWSVFRTQRLHPQPTYWCDLVLKDAKGHETEAFIALAPWEGTEGAFRASYYVAIPPKKKVAPLDLGKERQRVAKFLAKAVKDFARVQDARPLQRLELQYSTDNGTLNVCFDLDPAAEPGRGDAMTHFGFAELLVPRWADVKEHRPSLVGLNGAKLAAREDGTWGTPEAHAKLEEHLGKMLVATLLEMRDTGQFEALRASTTAELGVEEYEGHFGWPDYEERGLENRIASSP
;
A
#
# COMPACT_ATOMS: atom_id res chain seq x y z
N MET A 1 5.39 -32.34 -24.74
CA MET A 1 4.55 -31.14 -24.95
C MET A 1 3.13 -31.52 -24.58
N THR A 2 2.71 -31.27 -23.34
CA THR A 2 1.32 -31.44 -22.93
C THR A 2 0.55 -30.22 -23.41
N SER A 3 -0.33 -30.40 -24.40
CA SER A 3 -1.24 -29.34 -24.83
C SER A 3 -2.09 -28.89 -23.64
N SER A 4 -2.15 -27.58 -23.39
CA SER A 4 -3.07 -27.03 -22.41
C SER A 4 -4.49 -27.53 -22.70
N PRO A 5 -5.26 -27.93 -21.68
CA PRO A 5 -6.65 -28.33 -21.88
C PRO A 5 -7.41 -27.18 -22.56
N PRO A 6 -8.36 -27.49 -23.47
CA PRO A 6 -9.14 -26.48 -24.16
C PRO A 6 -9.92 -25.63 -23.15
N THR A 7 -10.00 -24.32 -23.41
CA THR A 7 -10.77 -23.39 -22.59
C THR A 7 -12.27 -23.77 -22.66
N PRO A 8 -12.97 -23.89 -21.53
CA PRO A 8 -14.36 -24.31 -21.52
C PRO A 8 -15.26 -23.23 -22.14
N PRO A 9 -16.25 -23.61 -22.97
CA PRO A 9 -17.12 -22.65 -23.66
C PRO A 9 -17.80 -21.65 -22.72
N GLY A 10 -18.18 -22.08 -21.51
CA GLY A 10 -18.82 -21.20 -20.54
C GLY A 10 -17.90 -20.10 -19.98
N ALA A 11 -16.59 -20.35 -19.87
CA ALA A 11 -15.65 -19.31 -19.45
C ALA A 11 -15.49 -18.25 -20.56
N VAL A 12 -15.51 -18.67 -21.82
CA VAL A 12 -15.50 -17.76 -22.98
C VAL A 12 -16.78 -16.92 -22.99
N ALA A 13 -17.94 -17.57 -22.88
CA ALA A 13 -19.23 -16.90 -22.84
C ALA A 13 -19.35 -15.91 -21.67
N PHE A 14 -18.78 -16.24 -20.51
CA PHE A 14 -18.69 -15.32 -19.38
C PHE A 14 -17.93 -14.04 -19.75
N VAL A 15 -16.74 -14.18 -20.35
CA VAL A 15 -15.88 -13.03 -20.71
C VAL A 15 -16.52 -12.18 -21.81
N ASP A 16 -17.13 -12.81 -22.82
CA ASP A 16 -17.82 -12.07 -23.87
C ASP A 16 -18.97 -11.25 -23.30
N ARG A 17 -19.79 -11.83 -22.42
CA ARG A 17 -20.88 -11.12 -21.77
C ARG A 17 -20.37 -10.01 -20.83
N TRP A 18 -19.28 -10.26 -20.12
CA TRP A 18 -18.63 -9.25 -19.28
C TRP A 18 -18.21 -8.04 -20.12
N ARG A 19 -17.57 -8.25 -21.27
CA ARG A 19 -17.17 -7.18 -22.20
C ARG A 19 -18.38 -6.38 -22.67
N GLU A 20 -19.46 -7.05 -23.11
CA GLU A 20 -20.67 -6.37 -23.57
C GLU A 20 -21.23 -5.43 -22.50
N LEU A 21 -21.31 -5.90 -21.26
CA LEU A 21 -21.83 -5.13 -20.12
C LEU A 21 -20.90 -3.97 -19.75
N PHE A 22 -19.58 -4.20 -19.78
CA PHE A 22 -18.56 -3.18 -19.51
C PHE A 22 -18.59 -2.07 -20.56
N ASP A 23 -18.57 -2.42 -21.85
CA ASP A 23 -18.55 -1.45 -22.95
C ASP A 23 -19.86 -0.64 -23.04
N ALA A 24 -20.98 -1.23 -22.62
CA ALA A 24 -22.28 -0.59 -22.48
C ALA A 24 -22.42 0.27 -21.19
N CYS A 25 -21.42 0.23 -20.30
CA CYS A 25 -21.46 0.83 -18.98
C CYS A 25 -22.66 0.36 -18.10
N ASP A 26 -23.14 -0.88 -18.31
CA ASP A 26 -24.20 -1.47 -17.49
C ASP A 26 -23.61 -2.08 -16.21
N TRP A 27 -23.32 -1.22 -15.24
CA TRP A 27 -22.67 -1.61 -13.99
C TRP A 27 -23.54 -2.51 -13.10
N SER A 28 -24.86 -2.41 -13.23
CA SER A 28 -25.81 -3.29 -12.56
C SER A 28 -25.77 -4.70 -13.15
N GLY A 29 -25.86 -4.81 -14.48
CA GLY A 29 -25.77 -6.08 -15.18
C GLY A 29 -24.40 -6.72 -15.03
N LEU A 30 -23.32 -5.93 -15.07
CA LEU A 30 -21.96 -6.41 -14.87
C LEU A 30 -21.80 -7.07 -13.50
N ARG A 31 -22.28 -6.41 -12.43
CA ARG A 31 -22.25 -6.97 -11.07
C ARG A 31 -23.08 -8.26 -10.98
N ALA A 32 -24.30 -8.26 -11.52
CA ALA A 32 -25.17 -9.43 -11.48
C ALA A 32 -24.55 -10.62 -12.25
N HIS A 33 -23.80 -10.33 -13.32
CA HIS A 33 -23.08 -11.32 -14.10
C HIS A 33 -21.85 -11.87 -13.37
N GLU A 34 -21.04 -11.00 -12.76
CA GLU A 34 -19.85 -11.40 -12.00
C GLU A 34 -20.18 -12.18 -10.73
N HIS A 35 -21.24 -11.76 -10.05
CA HIS A 35 -21.59 -12.19 -8.70
C HIS A 35 -23.11 -12.45 -8.61
N PRO A 36 -23.61 -13.51 -9.26
CA PRO A 36 -25.05 -13.79 -9.31
C PRO A 36 -25.68 -14.05 -7.94
N ASP A 37 -24.87 -14.45 -6.95
CA ASP A 37 -25.33 -14.70 -5.58
C ASP A 37 -25.46 -13.40 -4.74
N PHE A 38 -25.04 -12.25 -5.27
CA PHE A 38 -24.97 -10.97 -4.55
C PHE A 38 -25.67 -9.80 -5.28
N PRO A 39 -26.97 -9.90 -5.63
CA PRO A 39 -27.63 -8.90 -6.46
C PRO A 39 -27.88 -7.54 -5.78
N GLU A 40 -27.99 -7.47 -4.45
CA GLU A 40 -28.45 -6.22 -3.79
C GLU A 40 -27.56 -5.70 -2.63
N ALA A 41 -26.84 -6.55 -1.88
CA ALA A 41 -26.11 -6.12 -0.68
C ALA A 41 -24.84 -6.94 -0.33
N GLY A 42 -24.21 -7.59 -1.31
CA GLY A 42 -22.93 -8.29 -1.11
C GLY A 42 -21.73 -7.33 -1.08
N PRO A 43 -20.58 -7.75 -0.51
CA PRO A 43 -19.48 -6.85 -0.17
C PRO A 43 -18.83 -6.24 -1.42
N PRO A 44 -18.79 -4.91 -1.59
CA PRO A 44 -17.86 -4.28 -2.53
C PRO A 44 -16.66 -3.71 -1.77
N ARG A 45 -15.53 -3.41 -2.44
CA ARG A 45 -14.87 -2.10 -2.25
C ARG A 45 -13.73 -1.71 -3.19
N GLN A 46 -12.83 -2.59 -3.66
CA GLN A 46 -11.64 -2.07 -4.38
C GLN A 46 -11.68 -2.16 -5.92
N ASN A 47 -12.13 -3.27 -6.52
CA ASN A 47 -12.14 -3.37 -7.99
C ASN A 47 -13.33 -2.67 -8.66
N ASP A 48 -14.50 -2.58 -8.02
CA ASP A 48 -15.70 -1.96 -8.61
C ASP A 48 -15.48 -0.49 -8.98
N SER A 49 -14.84 0.30 -8.11
CA SER A 49 -14.60 1.73 -8.36
C SER A 49 -13.58 1.93 -9.49
N PHE A 50 -12.52 1.12 -9.52
CA PHE A 50 -11.50 1.15 -10.55
C PHE A 50 -12.06 0.75 -11.92
N ILE A 51 -12.72 -0.41 -12.02
CA ILE A 51 -13.30 -0.91 -13.28
C ILE A 51 -14.37 0.05 -13.82
N ARG A 52 -15.30 0.52 -12.96
CA ARG A 52 -16.28 1.55 -13.36
C ARG A 52 -15.59 2.85 -13.78
N GLY A 53 -14.54 3.25 -13.06
CA GLY A 53 -13.73 4.41 -13.39
C GLY A 53 -13.17 4.32 -14.82
N LEU A 54 -12.53 3.20 -15.16
CA LEU A 54 -12.01 2.96 -16.51
C LEU A 54 -13.10 3.06 -17.58
N GLY A 55 -14.23 2.36 -17.40
CA GLY A 55 -15.30 2.37 -18.40
C GLY A 55 -15.95 3.74 -18.57
N ASN A 56 -16.18 4.47 -17.46
CA ASN A 56 -16.67 5.85 -17.45
C ASN A 56 -15.66 6.84 -18.07
N SER A 57 -14.37 6.57 -17.95
CA SER A 57 -13.29 7.32 -18.61
C SER A 57 -13.10 6.96 -20.08
N GLY A 58 -13.97 6.11 -20.65
CA GLY A 58 -13.97 5.79 -22.08
C GLY A 58 -13.03 4.66 -22.48
N PHE A 59 -12.47 3.90 -21.53
CA PHE A 59 -11.75 2.67 -21.85
C PHE A 59 -12.72 1.60 -22.35
N ARG A 60 -12.28 0.82 -23.34
CA ARG A 60 -13.01 -0.32 -23.91
C ARG A 60 -12.10 -1.53 -24.01
N VAL A 61 -12.67 -2.73 -23.92
CA VAL A 61 -11.87 -3.96 -24.00
C VAL A 61 -11.43 -4.20 -25.45
N THR A 62 -10.13 -4.23 -25.69
CA THR A 62 -9.56 -4.52 -27.02
C THR A 62 -9.14 -5.97 -27.16
N SER A 63 -8.75 -6.62 -26.06
CA SER A 63 -8.47 -8.06 -26.06
C SER A 63 -8.77 -8.68 -24.70
N ALA A 64 -9.11 -9.97 -24.72
CA ALA A 64 -9.32 -10.78 -23.54
C ALA A 64 -8.68 -12.16 -23.76
N THR A 65 -7.78 -12.55 -22.87
CA THR A 65 -7.05 -13.82 -22.98
C THR A 65 -7.31 -14.67 -21.76
N LEU A 66 -7.93 -15.84 -21.96
CA LEU A 66 -8.14 -16.83 -20.91
C LEU A 66 -6.97 -17.81 -20.83
N LYS A 67 -6.41 -17.97 -19.63
CA LYS A 67 -5.35 -18.92 -19.32
C LYS A 67 -5.67 -19.69 -18.03
N PRO A 68 -5.10 -20.89 -17.83
CA PRO A 68 -5.21 -21.59 -16.55
C PRO A 68 -4.75 -20.70 -15.39
N PHE A 69 -5.48 -20.76 -14.28
CA PHE A 69 -5.16 -19.93 -13.12
C PHE A 69 -3.81 -20.29 -12.51
N VAL A 70 -2.94 -19.29 -12.41
CA VAL A 70 -1.72 -19.34 -11.61
C VAL A 70 -1.73 -18.11 -10.71
N GLN A 71 -1.74 -18.32 -9.40
CA GLN A 71 -1.78 -17.20 -8.45
C GLN A 71 -0.54 -16.32 -8.63
N PRO A 72 -0.69 -15.01 -8.91
CA PRO A 72 0.45 -14.13 -9.06
C PRO A 72 1.12 -13.87 -7.70
N ARG A 73 2.40 -13.48 -7.73
CA ARG A 73 3.20 -13.22 -6.52
C ARG A 73 2.98 -11.82 -5.95
N TRP A 74 1.75 -11.31 -5.99
CA TRP A 74 1.43 -9.98 -5.48
C TRP A 74 1.31 -9.98 -3.95
N SER A 75 1.64 -8.85 -3.32
CA SER A 75 1.63 -8.70 -1.86
C SER A 75 0.25 -8.92 -1.26
N VAL A 76 -0.82 -8.54 -1.97
CA VAL A 76 -2.23 -8.73 -1.53
C VAL A 76 -2.55 -10.19 -1.20
N PHE A 77 -1.93 -11.15 -1.89
CA PHE A 77 -2.14 -12.58 -1.64
C PHE A 77 -1.49 -13.10 -0.35
N ARG A 78 -0.79 -12.25 0.40
CA ARG A 78 -0.27 -12.59 1.74
C ARG A 78 -1.36 -12.51 2.81
N THR A 79 -2.32 -11.61 2.64
CA THR A 79 -3.40 -11.33 3.60
C THR A 79 -4.78 -11.72 3.05
N GLN A 80 -4.90 -11.89 1.74
CA GLN A 80 -6.16 -12.23 1.06
C GLN A 80 -6.01 -13.45 0.14
N ARG A 81 -7.14 -14.11 -0.15
CA ARG A 81 -7.24 -15.17 -1.15
C ARG A 81 -8.44 -14.91 -2.06
N LEU A 82 -8.42 -15.47 -3.25
CA LEU A 82 -9.60 -15.44 -4.13
C LEU A 82 -10.61 -16.51 -3.70
N HIS A 83 -11.88 -16.13 -3.70
CA HIS A 83 -13.01 -17.02 -3.42
C HIS A 83 -14.16 -16.75 -4.41
N PRO A 84 -14.82 -17.80 -4.94
CA PRO A 84 -14.39 -19.21 -4.95
C PRO A 84 -12.97 -19.40 -5.54
N GLN A 85 -12.40 -20.60 -5.39
CA GLN A 85 -11.06 -20.87 -5.93
C GLN A 85 -11.11 -20.81 -7.47
N PRO A 86 -10.34 -19.91 -8.11
CA PRO A 86 -10.38 -19.76 -9.56
C PRO A 86 -9.68 -20.92 -10.28
N THR A 87 -10.19 -21.23 -11.45
CA THR A 87 -9.61 -22.20 -12.40
C THR A 87 -9.02 -21.52 -13.62
N TYR A 88 -9.50 -20.32 -13.97
CA TYR A 88 -8.98 -19.51 -15.07
C TYR A 88 -8.64 -18.10 -14.62
N TRP A 89 -7.72 -17.50 -15.36
CA TRP A 89 -7.36 -16.10 -15.28
C TRP A 89 -7.62 -15.47 -16.64
N CYS A 90 -8.32 -14.35 -16.66
CA CYS A 90 -8.56 -13.56 -17.85
C CYS A 90 -7.71 -12.29 -17.78
N ASP A 91 -6.76 -12.16 -18.70
CA ASP A 91 -6.05 -10.89 -18.92
C ASP A 91 -6.87 -10.05 -19.90
N LEU A 92 -7.22 -8.83 -19.50
CA LEU A 92 -7.90 -7.86 -20.35
C LEU A 92 -6.92 -6.75 -20.71
N VAL A 93 -6.91 -6.39 -21.99
CA VAL A 93 -6.30 -5.13 -22.44
C VAL A 93 -7.43 -4.16 -22.72
N LEU A 94 -7.36 -2.99 -22.10
CA LEU A 94 -8.31 -1.91 -22.28
C LEU A 94 -7.64 -0.71 -22.93
N LYS A 95 -8.35 -0.03 -23.83
CA LYS A 95 -7.84 1.13 -24.55
C LYS A 95 -8.84 2.27 -24.54
N ASP A 96 -8.38 3.50 -24.32
CA ASP A 96 -9.21 4.70 -24.45
C ASP A 96 -9.17 5.26 -25.89
N ALA A 97 -9.98 6.29 -26.16
CA ALA A 97 -10.04 6.94 -27.47
C ALA A 97 -8.73 7.66 -27.87
N LYS A 98 -7.85 7.96 -26.91
CA LYS A 98 -6.52 8.55 -27.15
C LYS A 98 -5.46 7.50 -27.42
N GLY A 99 -5.82 6.22 -27.29
CA GLY A 99 -4.94 5.09 -27.50
C GLY A 99 -4.10 4.71 -26.28
N HIS A 100 -4.41 5.25 -25.10
CA HIS A 100 -3.77 4.81 -23.86
C HIS A 100 -4.26 3.41 -23.52
N GLU A 101 -3.34 2.53 -23.15
CA GLU A 101 -3.62 1.14 -22.81
C GLU A 101 -3.42 0.90 -21.32
N THR A 102 -4.29 0.06 -20.75
CA THR A 102 -4.17 -0.42 -19.38
C THR A 102 -4.63 -1.88 -19.31
N GLU A 103 -4.22 -2.57 -18.25
CA GLU A 103 -4.55 -3.98 -18.05
C GLU A 103 -5.54 -4.13 -16.89
N ALA A 104 -6.50 -5.03 -17.06
CA ALA A 104 -7.35 -5.51 -15.98
C ALA A 104 -7.37 -7.03 -15.95
N PHE A 105 -7.79 -7.59 -14.82
CA PHE A 105 -7.72 -9.04 -14.61
C PHE A 105 -9.00 -9.55 -13.96
N ILE A 106 -9.50 -10.69 -14.47
CA ILE A 106 -10.65 -11.38 -13.89
C ILE A 106 -10.24 -12.83 -13.58
N ALA A 107 -10.32 -13.21 -12.31
CA ALA A 107 -10.16 -14.59 -11.90
C ALA A 107 -11.52 -15.30 -11.96
N LEU A 108 -11.63 -16.39 -12.73
CA LEU A 108 -12.89 -17.09 -12.96
C LEU A 108 -12.90 -18.45 -12.26
N ALA A 109 -14.05 -18.80 -11.70
CA ALA A 109 -14.32 -20.11 -11.12
C ALA A 109 -15.64 -20.67 -11.68
N PRO A 110 -15.79 -22.01 -11.73
CA PRO A 110 -17.08 -22.63 -11.99
C PRO A 110 -18.14 -22.14 -11.01
N TRP A 111 -19.37 -21.94 -11.50
CA TRP A 111 -20.49 -21.62 -10.64
C TRP A 111 -21.16 -22.89 -10.15
N GLU A 112 -21.01 -23.17 -8.86
CA GLU A 112 -21.58 -24.36 -8.23
C GLU A 112 -23.09 -24.42 -8.45
N GLY A 113 -23.59 -25.58 -8.87
CA GLY A 113 -25.02 -25.81 -9.13
C GLY A 113 -25.51 -25.44 -10.53
N THR A 114 -24.67 -24.81 -11.36
CA THR A 114 -25.03 -24.44 -12.74
C THR A 114 -24.00 -25.00 -13.71
N GLU A 115 -24.33 -26.12 -14.37
CA GLU A 115 -23.41 -26.84 -15.26
C GLU A 115 -22.85 -25.93 -16.37
N GLY A 116 -21.53 -25.93 -16.51
CA GLY A 116 -20.84 -25.15 -17.52
C GLY A 116 -20.78 -23.64 -17.27
N ALA A 117 -21.45 -23.10 -16.24
CA ALA A 117 -21.42 -21.68 -15.94
C ALA A 117 -20.21 -21.27 -15.09
N PHE A 118 -19.82 -20.00 -15.21
CA PHE A 118 -18.70 -19.40 -14.51
C PHE A 118 -19.15 -18.14 -13.78
N ARG A 119 -18.40 -17.76 -12.75
CA ARG A 119 -18.52 -16.51 -12.02
C ARG A 119 -17.14 -15.92 -11.73
N ALA A 120 -17.10 -14.63 -11.41
CA ALA A 120 -15.87 -13.98 -10.98
C ALA A 120 -15.54 -14.36 -9.53
N SER A 121 -14.26 -14.55 -9.25
CA SER A 121 -13.74 -14.72 -7.90
C SER A 121 -13.46 -13.34 -7.29
N TYR A 122 -13.69 -13.19 -6.00
CA TYR A 122 -13.44 -11.97 -5.24
C TYR A 122 -12.45 -12.21 -4.11
N TYR A 123 -11.81 -11.14 -3.63
CA TYR A 123 -10.89 -11.24 -2.51
C TYR A 123 -11.64 -11.46 -1.20
N VAL A 124 -11.18 -12.44 -0.42
CA VAL A 124 -11.59 -12.66 0.97
C VAL A 124 -10.35 -12.69 1.85
N ALA A 125 -10.45 -12.10 3.04
CA ALA A 125 -9.37 -12.12 4.02
C ALA A 125 -9.01 -13.56 4.39
N ILE A 126 -7.71 -13.85 4.46
CA ILE A 126 -7.22 -15.11 5.03
C ILE A 126 -7.24 -14.95 6.55
N PRO A 127 -7.97 -15.79 7.31
CA PRO A 127 -7.93 -15.74 8.76
C PRO A 127 -6.48 -15.94 9.24
N PRO A 128 -5.96 -15.12 10.16
CA PRO A 128 -4.60 -15.27 10.63
C PRO A 128 -4.39 -16.66 11.26
N LYS A 129 -3.51 -17.47 10.65
CA LYS A 129 -3.27 -18.87 11.06
C LYS A 129 -2.55 -19.02 12.41
N LYS A 130 -2.06 -17.93 13.02
CA LYS A 130 -1.37 -17.90 14.32
C LYS A 130 -1.71 -16.61 15.05
N LYS A 131 -1.72 -16.66 16.40
CA LYS A 131 -1.61 -15.45 17.23
C LYS A 131 -0.44 -14.62 16.70
N VAL A 132 -0.74 -13.47 16.10
CA VAL A 132 0.27 -12.54 15.61
C VAL A 132 1.05 -12.07 16.82
N ALA A 133 2.37 -12.28 16.83
CA ALA A 133 3.20 -11.80 17.92
C ALA A 133 3.06 -10.28 18.06
N PRO A 134 3.15 -9.72 19.28
CA PRO A 134 3.08 -8.28 19.49
C PRO A 134 4.05 -7.51 18.57
N LEU A 135 3.63 -6.37 18.04
CA LEU A 135 4.54 -5.45 17.38
C LEU A 135 5.35 -4.72 18.45
N ASP A 136 6.66 -4.92 18.45
CA ASP A 136 7.57 -4.35 19.43
C ASP A 136 8.30 -3.16 18.79
N LEU A 137 7.95 -1.94 19.22
CA LEU A 137 8.50 -0.72 18.65
C LEU A 137 10.00 -0.57 18.92
N GLY A 138 10.54 -1.18 19.97
CA GLY A 138 11.98 -1.21 20.21
C GLY A 138 12.71 -2.05 19.16
N LYS A 139 12.16 -3.22 18.82
CA LYS A 139 12.69 -4.07 17.74
C LYS A 139 12.49 -3.45 16.36
N GLU A 140 11.33 -2.85 16.12
CA GLU A 140 11.03 -2.19 14.85
C GLU A 140 11.95 -0.98 14.65
N ARG A 141 12.20 -0.18 15.69
CA ARG A 141 13.19 0.91 15.68
C ARG A 141 14.57 0.45 15.22
N GLN A 142 15.08 -0.67 15.73
CA GLN A 142 16.39 -1.19 15.30
C GLN A 142 16.40 -1.57 13.81
N ARG A 143 15.30 -2.12 13.30
CA ARG A 143 15.16 -2.46 11.88
C ARG A 143 15.10 -1.20 11.01
N VAL A 144 14.30 -0.22 11.42
CA VAL A 144 14.19 1.08 10.76
C VAL A 144 15.53 1.79 10.75
N ALA A 145 16.24 1.89 11.88
CA ALA A 145 17.56 2.52 11.96
C ALA A 145 18.57 1.93 10.96
N LYS A 146 18.62 0.59 10.84
CA LYS A 146 19.48 -0.08 9.85
C LYS A 146 19.10 0.24 8.41
N PHE A 147 17.80 0.30 8.11
CA PHE A 147 17.29 0.66 6.80
C PHE A 147 17.63 2.13 6.47
N LEU A 148 17.39 3.06 7.39
CA LEU A 148 17.70 4.47 7.23
C LEU A 148 19.21 4.71 7.05
N ALA A 149 20.06 4.08 7.86
CA ALA A 149 21.52 4.20 7.72
C ALA A 149 21.99 3.74 6.33
N LYS A 150 21.37 2.69 5.77
CA LYS A 150 21.63 2.26 4.39
C LYS A 150 21.15 3.30 3.38
N ALA A 151 19.93 3.81 3.52
CA ALA A 151 19.36 4.81 2.61
C ALA A 151 20.20 6.09 2.56
N VAL A 152 20.60 6.62 3.72
CA VAL A 152 21.50 7.77 3.87
C VAL A 152 22.83 7.52 3.15
N LYS A 153 23.46 6.37 3.38
CA LYS A 153 24.74 6.01 2.75
C LYS A 153 24.62 5.88 1.23
N ASP A 154 23.53 5.30 0.74
CA ASP A 154 23.31 5.14 -0.69
C ASP A 154 23.00 6.48 -1.35
N PHE A 155 22.20 7.33 -0.71
CA PHE A 155 21.93 8.69 -1.19
C PHE A 155 23.19 9.54 -1.25
N ALA A 156 24.02 9.53 -0.21
CA ALA A 156 25.28 10.29 -0.15
C ALA A 156 26.23 10.00 -1.35
N ARG A 157 26.15 8.80 -1.94
CA ARG A 157 26.98 8.41 -3.10
C ARG A 157 26.47 8.97 -4.41
N VAL A 158 25.15 9.16 -4.52
CA VAL A 158 24.49 9.62 -5.76
C VAL A 158 24.03 11.07 -5.68
N GLN A 159 24.12 11.70 -4.49
CA GLN A 159 23.80 13.10 -4.28
C GLN A 159 24.64 13.98 -5.20
N ASP A 160 23.96 14.89 -5.92
CA ASP A 160 24.61 15.88 -6.75
C ASP A 160 25.27 17.00 -5.92
N ALA A 161 25.67 18.10 -6.57
CA ALA A 161 26.36 19.20 -5.90
C ALA A 161 25.45 20.01 -4.96
N ARG A 162 24.13 19.91 -5.09
CA ARG A 162 23.17 20.69 -4.29
C ARG A 162 23.12 20.17 -2.86
N PRO A 163 23.13 21.08 -1.86
CA PRO A 163 23.00 20.68 -0.48
C PRO A 163 21.57 20.18 -0.19
N LEU A 164 21.48 19.15 0.64
CA LEU A 164 20.23 18.64 1.18
C LEU A 164 19.58 19.72 2.05
N GLN A 165 18.30 19.97 1.80
CA GLN A 165 17.46 20.86 2.59
C GLN A 165 16.53 20.09 3.53
N ARG A 166 16.07 18.89 3.14
CA ARG A 166 15.16 18.11 3.97
C ARG A 166 15.33 16.61 3.79
N LEU A 167 15.32 15.87 4.89
CA LEU A 167 15.12 14.43 4.92
C LEU A 167 13.79 14.16 5.60
N GLU A 168 12.87 13.52 4.90
CA GLU A 168 11.55 13.20 5.44
C GLU A 168 11.27 11.71 5.39
N LEU A 169 10.64 11.21 6.45
CA LEU A 169 10.10 9.87 6.52
C LEU A 169 8.59 9.94 6.33
N GLN A 170 8.10 9.36 5.24
CA GLN A 170 6.67 9.23 5.00
C GLN A 170 6.23 7.80 5.25
N TYR A 171 5.19 7.58 6.03
CA TYR A 171 4.71 6.23 6.34
C TYR A 171 3.21 6.07 6.20
N SER A 172 2.79 4.83 5.93
CA SER A 172 1.38 4.44 5.86
C SER A 172 1.18 3.14 6.63
N THR A 173 0.19 3.14 7.53
CA THR A 173 -0.21 1.93 8.24
C THR A 173 -1.07 1.01 7.38
N ASP A 174 -1.85 1.54 6.43
CA ASP A 174 -2.70 0.76 5.52
C ASP A 174 -1.88 -0.10 4.56
N ASN A 175 -0.86 0.49 3.97
CA ASN A 175 0.01 -0.22 3.04
C ASN A 175 1.22 -0.87 3.75
N GLY A 176 1.44 -0.53 5.02
CA GLY A 176 2.59 -0.97 5.80
C GLY A 176 3.90 -0.56 5.14
N THR A 177 4.04 0.72 4.79
CA THR A 177 5.22 1.25 4.08
C THR A 177 5.88 2.37 4.86
N LEU A 178 7.19 2.49 4.69
CA LEU A 178 8.01 3.60 5.15
C LEU A 178 8.91 4.04 4.00
N ASN A 179 8.73 5.27 3.53
CA ASN A 179 9.50 5.90 2.49
C ASN A 179 10.50 6.88 3.09
N VAL A 180 11.70 6.92 2.52
CA VAL A 180 12.73 7.94 2.78
C VAL A 180 12.75 8.87 1.59
N CYS A 181 12.48 10.14 1.85
CA CYS A 181 12.48 11.19 0.85
C CYS A 181 13.61 12.18 1.16
N PHE A 182 14.29 12.63 0.11
CA PHE A 182 15.31 13.68 0.21
C PHE A 182 14.91 14.85 -0.67
N ASP A 183 15.07 16.06 -0.15
CA ASP A 183 14.85 17.27 -0.93
C ASP A 183 16.07 18.19 -0.98
N LEU A 184 16.48 18.51 -2.21
CA LEU A 184 17.59 19.39 -2.54
C LEU A 184 17.10 20.77 -3.01
N ASP A 185 15.79 21.00 -3.16
CA ASP A 185 15.24 22.29 -3.57
C ASP A 185 15.45 23.33 -2.45
N PRO A 186 16.14 24.46 -2.70
CA PRO A 186 16.27 25.56 -1.72
C PRO A 186 14.94 26.12 -1.21
N ALA A 187 13.85 25.91 -1.93
CA ALA A 187 12.48 26.31 -1.55
C ALA A 187 11.66 25.14 -0.99
N ALA A 188 12.31 24.05 -0.56
CA ALA A 188 11.66 22.90 0.09
C ALA A 188 10.82 23.36 1.28
N GLU A 189 9.54 22.99 1.30
CA GLU A 189 8.60 23.24 2.39
C GLU A 189 7.91 21.92 2.79
N PRO A 190 7.55 21.74 4.08
CA PRO A 190 6.72 20.63 4.54
C PRO A 190 5.39 20.53 3.77
N GLY A 191 4.85 19.33 3.61
CA GLY A 191 3.52 19.12 3.01
C GLY A 191 3.45 19.35 1.50
N ARG A 192 4.59 19.57 0.82
CA ARG A 192 4.66 19.56 -0.66
C ARG A 192 4.63 18.14 -1.26
N GLY A 193 4.48 17.10 -0.44
CA GLY A 193 4.19 15.73 -0.87
C GLY A 193 5.19 15.19 -1.91
N ASP A 194 4.66 14.79 -3.07
CA ASP A 194 5.37 14.20 -4.21
C ASP A 194 6.31 15.18 -4.95
N ALA A 195 6.34 16.46 -4.57
CA ALA A 195 7.19 17.47 -5.20
C ALA A 195 8.64 17.48 -4.70
N MET A 196 9.01 16.60 -3.75
CA MET A 196 10.41 16.47 -3.32
C MET A 196 11.29 15.96 -4.47
N THR A 197 12.48 16.53 -4.61
CA THR A 197 13.42 16.16 -5.70
C THR A 197 13.75 14.66 -5.76
N HIS A 198 13.73 13.95 -4.63
CA HIS A 198 13.93 12.50 -4.54
C HIS A 198 12.86 11.85 -3.66
N PHE A 199 11.60 12.05 -4.04
CA PHE A 199 10.46 11.38 -3.42
C PHE A 199 10.59 9.85 -3.51
N GLY A 200 10.37 9.14 -2.40
CA GLY A 200 10.41 7.68 -2.36
C GLY A 200 11.77 7.07 -2.72
N PHE A 201 12.88 7.77 -2.44
CA PHE A 201 14.24 7.31 -2.78
C PHE A 201 14.53 5.88 -2.28
N ALA A 202 14.04 5.55 -1.08
CA ALA A 202 14.09 4.19 -0.55
C ALA A 202 12.77 3.85 0.14
N GLU A 203 12.32 2.61 -0.04
CA GLU A 203 11.10 2.09 0.61
C GLU A 203 11.44 0.88 1.49
N LEU A 204 10.86 0.84 2.70
CA LEU A 204 10.82 -0.31 3.57
C LEU A 204 9.39 -0.81 3.69
N LEU A 205 9.18 -2.06 3.28
CA LEU A 205 7.93 -2.77 3.55
C LEU A 205 7.89 -3.27 5.00
N VAL A 206 6.88 -2.81 5.72
CA VAL A 206 6.55 -3.16 7.12
C VAL A 206 5.11 -3.70 7.19
N PRO A 207 4.84 -4.89 6.60
CA PRO A 207 3.48 -5.43 6.49
C PRO A 207 2.80 -5.65 7.86
N ARG A 208 3.59 -5.76 8.93
CA ARG A 208 3.07 -5.91 10.29
C ARG A 208 2.33 -4.66 10.81
N TRP A 209 2.53 -3.49 10.22
CA TRP A 209 1.79 -2.28 10.61
C TRP A 209 0.32 -2.39 10.21
N ALA A 210 0.06 -2.83 8.97
CA ALA A 210 -1.29 -3.16 8.50
C ALA A 210 -1.91 -4.28 9.36
N ASP A 211 -1.14 -5.33 9.68
CA ASP A 211 -1.63 -6.41 10.55
C ASP A 211 -2.03 -5.90 11.96
N VAL A 212 -1.33 -4.91 12.53
CA VAL A 212 -1.69 -4.33 13.83
C VAL A 212 -2.98 -3.52 13.71
N LYS A 213 -3.12 -2.75 12.63
CA LYS A 213 -4.32 -1.96 12.30
C LYS A 213 -5.57 -2.85 12.17
N GLU A 214 -5.43 -4.03 11.54
CA GLU A 214 -6.54 -4.92 11.20
C GLU A 214 -6.80 -6.07 12.21
N HIS A 215 -5.78 -6.59 12.90
CA HIS A 215 -5.85 -7.92 13.53
C HIS A 215 -5.62 -7.97 15.05
N ARG A 216 -5.61 -6.81 15.74
CA ARG A 216 -5.55 -6.70 17.22
C ARG A 216 -4.30 -7.25 17.95
N PRO A 217 -3.12 -7.54 17.36
CA PRO A 217 -1.95 -7.89 18.18
C PRO A 217 -1.61 -6.73 19.13
N SER A 218 -1.18 -7.06 20.35
CA SER A 218 -0.72 -6.04 21.30
C SER A 218 0.46 -5.26 20.71
N LEU A 219 0.50 -3.96 20.93
CA LEU A 219 1.65 -3.13 20.62
C LEU A 219 2.53 -3.08 21.88
N VAL A 220 3.85 -3.10 21.73
CA VAL A 220 4.80 -2.86 22.82
C VAL A 220 5.53 -1.57 22.51
N GLY A 221 5.33 -0.56 23.37
CA GLY A 221 5.92 0.76 23.23
C GLY A 221 7.44 0.74 23.35
N LEU A 222 8.07 1.88 23.04
CA LEU A 222 9.53 2.05 23.17
C LEU A 222 10.06 1.81 24.59
N ASN A 223 9.22 2.02 25.61
CA ASN A 223 9.51 1.76 27.01
C ASN A 223 9.25 0.30 27.44
N GLY A 224 8.91 -0.59 26.51
CA GLY A 224 8.55 -1.98 26.79
C GLY A 224 7.14 -2.16 27.37
N ALA A 225 6.37 -1.08 27.58
CA ALA A 225 5.00 -1.19 28.06
C ALA A 225 4.09 -1.72 26.96
N LYS A 226 3.14 -2.59 27.33
CA LYS A 226 2.07 -2.97 26.40
C LYS A 226 1.15 -1.78 26.19
N LEU A 227 0.99 -1.41 24.93
CA LEU A 227 0.07 -0.39 24.46
C LEU A 227 -1.18 -1.09 23.93
N ALA A 228 -2.33 -0.64 24.40
CA ALA A 228 -3.62 -1.06 23.91
C ALA A 228 -4.44 0.19 23.61
N ALA A 229 -5.11 0.21 22.46
CA ALA A 229 -6.01 1.32 22.13
C ALA A 229 -7.28 1.34 23.01
N ARG A 230 -7.64 0.18 23.58
CA ARG A 230 -8.83 -0.06 24.43
C ARG A 230 -8.53 -1.07 25.55
N GLU A 231 -9.37 -1.09 26.57
CA GLU A 231 -9.32 -2.10 27.67
C GLU A 231 -9.43 -3.55 27.15
N ASP A 232 -10.10 -3.75 26.01
CA ASP A 232 -10.25 -5.05 25.34
C ASP A 232 -9.04 -5.44 24.45
N GLY A 233 -8.01 -4.59 24.38
CA GLY A 233 -6.80 -4.83 23.61
C GLY A 233 -6.91 -4.58 22.10
N THR A 234 -8.01 -4.01 21.61
CA THR A 234 -8.28 -3.88 20.17
C THR A 234 -7.90 -2.50 19.59
N TRP A 235 -7.60 -2.47 18.30
CA TRP A 235 -7.23 -1.27 17.53
C TRP A 235 -8.26 -0.86 16.46
N GLY A 236 -9.48 -1.41 16.49
CA GLY A 236 -10.41 -1.38 15.35
C GLY A 236 -11.29 -0.12 15.18
N THR A 237 -10.93 1.02 15.75
CA THR A 237 -11.67 2.29 15.55
C THR A 237 -10.74 3.38 15.00
N PRO A 238 -11.26 4.43 14.34
CA PRO A 238 -10.44 5.52 13.83
C PRO A 238 -9.53 6.16 14.91
N GLU A 239 -10.03 6.33 16.13
CA GLU A 239 -9.26 6.91 17.24
C GLU A 239 -8.14 5.98 17.70
N ALA A 240 -8.33 4.67 17.58
CA ALA A 240 -7.29 3.70 17.86
C ALA A 240 -6.21 3.73 16.76
N HIS A 241 -6.60 3.84 15.48
CA HIS A 241 -5.67 3.97 14.36
C HIS A 241 -4.79 5.21 14.50
N ALA A 242 -5.38 6.37 14.80
CA ALA A 242 -4.63 7.59 15.04
C ALA A 242 -3.60 7.44 16.18
N LYS A 243 -3.94 6.73 17.27
CA LYS A 243 -2.97 6.43 18.35
C LYS A 243 -1.85 5.48 17.91
N LEU A 244 -2.14 4.48 17.08
CA LEU A 244 -1.13 3.59 16.53
C LEU A 244 -0.14 4.40 15.68
N GLU A 245 -0.68 5.24 14.81
CA GLU A 245 0.09 6.13 13.95
C GLU A 245 0.94 7.09 14.77
N GLU A 246 0.40 7.71 15.81
CA GLU A 246 1.16 8.55 16.73
C GLU A 246 2.33 7.80 17.39
N HIS A 247 2.12 6.56 17.83
CA HIS A 247 3.18 5.74 18.41
C HIS A 247 4.27 5.35 17.39
N LEU A 248 3.88 5.07 16.15
CA LEU A 248 4.82 4.81 15.06
C LEU A 248 5.60 6.07 14.70
N GLY A 249 4.92 7.20 14.55
CA GLY A 249 5.53 8.51 14.29
C GLY A 249 6.55 8.89 15.34
N LYS A 250 6.21 8.78 16.63
CA LYS A 250 7.15 9.01 17.74
C LYS A 250 8.36 8.07 17.70
N MET A 251 8.18 6.82 17.27
CA MET A 251 9.30 5.89 17.08
C MET A 251 10.22 6.31 15.94
N LEU A 252 9.65 6.77 14.82
CA LEU A 252 10.42 7.29 13.68
C LEU A 252 11.19 8.56 14.07
N VAL A 253 10.55 9.51 14.77
CA VAL A 253 11.21 10.72 15.30
C VAL A 253 12.37 10.34 16.22
N ALA A 254 12.14 9.46 17.19
CA ALA A 254 13.20 9.00 18.09
C ALA A 254 14.36 8.33 17.34
N THR A 255 14.08 7.66 16.22
CA THR A 255 15.10 7.04 15.37
C THR A 255 15.92 8.10 14.63
N LEU A 256 15.27 9.09 14.02
CA LEU A 256 15.94 10.19 13.33
C LEU A 256 16.84 11.00 14.29
N LEU A 257 16.32 11.33 15.48
CA LEU A 257 17.08 12.07 16.48
C LEU A 257 18.30 11.28 16.99
N GLU A 258 18.15 9.98 17.26
CA GLU A 258 19.30 9.14 17.63
C GLU A 258 20.34 9.06 16.52
N MET A 259 19.90 8.92 15.26
CA MET A 259 20.81 8.91 14.10
C MET A 259 21.54 10.25 13.95
N ARG A 260 20.87 11.37 14.19
CA ARG A 260 21.48 12.70 14.23
C ARG A 260 22.56 12.77 15.31
N ASP A 261 22.18 12.45 16.54
CA ASP A 261 23.04 12.61 17.71
C ASP A 261 24.25 11.66 17.67
N THR A 262 24.17 10.59 16.87
CA THR A 262 25.27 9.63 16.61
C THR A 262 26.05 9.91 15.31
N GLY A 263 25.81 11.06 14.66
CA GLY A 263 26.56 11.50 13.47
C GLY A 263 26.27 10.71 12.19
N GLN A 264 25.18 9.94 12.12
CA GLN A 264 24.89 9.10 10.96
C GLN A 264 24.61 9.91 9.68
N PHE A 265 24.27 11.19 9.82
CA PHE A 265 24.00 12.09 8.70
C PHE A 265 25.24 12.85 8.18
N GLU A 266 26.42 12.71 8.81
CA GLU A 266 27.64 13.44 8.41
C GLU A 266 28.10 13.15 6.97
N ALA A 267 27.69 12.01 6.40
CA ALA A 267 27.99 11.65 5.01
C ALA A 267 27.19 12.48 3.99
N LEU A 268 26.12 13.14 4.41
CA LEU A 268 25.26 13.96 3.53
C LEU A 268 25.86 15.35 3.38
N ARG A 269 25.81 15.90 2.16
CA ARG A 269 26.07 17.34 1.96
C ARG A 269 24.82 18.11 2.37
N ALA A 270 24.61 18.33 3.66
CA ALA A 270 23.45 19.04 4.18
C ALA A 270 23.69 20.55 4.26
N SER A 271 22.64 21.35 4.03
CA SER A 271 22.68 22.77 4.37
C SER A 271 22.69 22.95 5.90
N THR A 272 23.12 24.11 6.38
CA THR A 272 23.10 24.43 7.82
C THR A 272 21.70 24.55 8.39
N THR A 273 20.69 24.67 7.53
CA THR A 273 19.27 24.74 7.86
C THR A 273 18.52 23.47 7.49
N ALA A 274 19.23 22.38 7.13
CA ALA A 274 18.58 21.17 6.66
C ALA A 274 17.74 20.53 7.77
N GLU A 275 16.51 20.12 7.43
CA GLU A 275 15.51 19.66 8.38
C GLU A 275 15.27 18.14 8.29
N LEU A 276 14.87 17.58 9.43
CA LEU A 276 14.32 16.24 9.58
C LEU A 276 12.79 16.35 9.68
N GLY A 277 12.08 15.42 9.03
CA GLY A 277 10.63 15.35 9.07
C GLY A 277 10.10 13.93 9.17
N VAL A 278 8.93 13.78 9.78
CA VAL A 278 8.14 12.54 9.78
C VAL A 278 6.69 12.92 9.46
N GLU A 279 6.08 12.27 8.48
CA GLU A 279 4.69 12.50 8.08
C GLU A 279 3.98 11.16 7.85
N GLU A 280 2.77 11.05 8.38
CA GLU A 280 1.85 9.96 8.06
C GLU A 280 1.01 10.36 6.84
N TYR A 281 0.83 9.44 5.89
CA TYR A 281 0.28 9.74 4.57
C TYR A 281 -1.16 10.29 4.57
N GLU A 282 -1.98 9.94 5.57
CA GLU A 282 -3.34 10.45 5.75
C GLU A 282 -3.41 11.66 6.71
N GLY A 283 -2.27 12.11 7.24
CA GLY A 283 -2.16 13.32 8.05
C GLY A 283 -2.46 13.13 9.54
N HIS A 284 -2.51 11.90 10.04
CA HIS A 284 -2.77 11.63 11.47
C HIS A 284 -1.57 11.95 12.37
N PHE A 285 -0.38 12.08 11.79
CA PHE A 285 0.84 12.46 12.51
C PHE A 285 1.77 13.27 11.60
N GLY A 286 2.29 14.37 12.13
CA GLY A 286 3.34 15.17 11.52
C GLY A 286 4.36 15.58 12.57
N TRP A 287 5.63 15.59 12.20
CA TRP A 287 6.69 16.15 13.05
C TRP A 287 7.80 16.79 12.21
N PRO A 288 8.33 17.95 12.63
CA PRO A 288 7.74 18.82 13.68
C PRO A 288 6.39 19.41 13.22
N ASP A 289 5.62 19.94 14.16
CA ASP A 289 4.48 20.81 13.81
C ASP A 289 5.00 22.02 13.03
N TYR A 290 4.27 22.45 12.00
CA TYR A 290 4.75 23.45 11.04
C TYR A 290 5.20 24.76 11.72
N GLU A 291 4.44 25.20 12.73
CA GLU A 291 4.69 26.40 13.52
C GLU A 291 5.77 26.21 14.60
N GLU A 292 6.12 24.96 14.92
CA GLU A 292 7.12 24.62 15.94
C GLU A 292 8.49 24.27 15.35
N ARG A 293 8.66 24.42 14.02
CA ARG A 293 9.95 24.19 13.35
C ARG A 293 11.05 25.06 13.93
N GLY A 294 12.19 24.45 14.21
CA GLY A 294 13.27 25.16 14.89
C GLY A 294 14.61 24.46 14.83
N LEU A 295 15.28 24.40 15.98
CA LEU A 295 16.59 23.77 16.13
C LEU A 295 16.46 22.27 16.38
N GLU A 296 15.35 21.86 16.98
CA GLU A 296 15.05 20.50 17.39
C GLU A 296 14.93 19.52 16.22
N ASN A 297 14.52 19.99 15.04
CA ASN A 297 14.42 19.19 13.82
C ASN A 297 15.58 19.40 12.84
N ARG A 298 16.63 20.16 13.16
CA ARG A 298 17.78 20.30 12.26
C ARG A 298 18.61 19.02 12.20
N ILE A 299 19.14 18.72 11.00
CA ILE A 299 20.10 17.64 10.75
C ILE A 299 21.43 17.89 11.46
N ALA A 300 21.87 19.14 11.55
CA ALA A 300 23.05 19.51 12.32
C ALA A 300 22.62 19.84 13.77
N SER A 301 23.23 19.17 14.75
CA SER A 301 22.98 19.38 16.18
C SER A 301 23.75 20.58 16.78
N SER A 302 24.60 21.24 15.99
CA SER A 302 25.44 22.37 16.42
C SER A 302 25.18 23.61 15.55
N PRO A 303 25.11 24.82 16.13
CA PRO A 303 25.02 26.08 15.39
C PRO A 303 26.27 26.39 14.56
#